data_AF-I0WQZ9-F1
#
_entry.id   AF-I0WQZ9-F1
#
_cell.length_a   1.000
_cell.length_b   1.000
_cell.length_c   1.000
_cell.angle_alpha   90.00
_cell.angle_beta   90.00
_cell.angle_gamma   90.00
#
_symmetry.space_group_name_H-M   'P 1'
#
loop_
_entity.id
_entity.type
_entity.pdbx_description
1 polymer ?
#
loop_
_entity_poly.entity_id
_entity_poly.type
_entity_poly.pdbx_seq_one_letter_code
_entity_poly.pdbx_strand_id
1 'polypeptide(L)'
;MLVAQERILESIRSQPIPRAPLLGDDIVTIVSAVRRAVTGWAAEVYERRDSALILVGFEGAFWRSELVALNCGDISVHRLDGIDIRLRQSKTDQEGAGAVKALPFTTSRPSGPPCAHFRWAQVGPPSTPPTVPG
;
A
#
# COMPACT_ATOMS: atom_id res chain seq x y z
N MET A 1 -39.57 -21.61 4.42
CA MET A 1 -39.28 -21.44 2.97
C MET A 1 -38.78 -20.03 2.64
N LEU A 2 -39.39 -18.95 3.16
CA LEU A 2 -38.93 -17.56 2.95
C LEU A 2 -37.47 -17.30 3.39
N VAL A 3 -37.04 -17.79 4.55
CA VAL A 3 -35.68 -17.59 5.07
C VAL A 3 -34.61 -18.21 4.15
N ALA A 4 -34.94 -19.28 3.43
CA ALA A 4 -34.05 -19.90 2.45
C ALA A 4 -33.91 -19.04 1.17
N GLN A 5 -35.01 -18.42 0.71
CA GLN A 5 -34.98 -17.49 -0.42
C GLN A 5 -34.23 -16.20 -0.08
N GLU A 6 -34.40 -15.64 1.12
CA GLU A 6 -33.64 -14.48 1.57
C GLU A 6 -32.13 -14.77 1.63
N ARG A 7 -31.73 -15.93 2.16
CA ARG A 7 -30.31 -16.34 2.19
C ARG A 7 -29.71 -16.53 0.80
N ILE A 8 -30.50 -17.00 -0.18
CA ILE A 8 -30.07 -17.12 -1.58
C ILE A 8 -29.90 -15.74 -2.21
N LEU A 9 -30.83 -14.80 -1.96
CA LEU A 9 -30.73 -13.43 -2.46
C LEU A 9 -29.57 -12.65 -1.84
N GLU A 10 -29.29 -12.85 -0.55
CA GLU A 10 -28.12 -12.27 0.14
C GLU A 10 -26.81 -12.85 -0.42
N SER A 11 -26.78 -14.18 -0.65
CA SER A 11 -25.63 -14.87 -1.26
C SER A 11 -25.35 -14.36 -2.68
N ILE A 12 -26.39 -14.20 -3.52
CA ILE A 12 -26.26 -13.67 -4.88
C ILE A 12 -25.77 -12.21 -4.87
N ARG A 13 -26.24 -11.36 -3.93
CA ARG A 13 -25.73 -9.98 -3.78
C ARG A 13 -24.27 -9.93 -3.32
N SER A 14 -23.82 -10.95 -2.58
CA SER A 14 -22.44 -11.05 -2.08
C SER A 14 -21.44 -11.65 -3.08
N GLN A 15 -21.91 -12.19 -4.22
CA GLN A 15 -21.00 -12.73 -5.23
C GLN A 15 -20.22 -11.59 -5.89
N PRO A 16 -18.88 -11.56 -5.78
CA PRO A 16 -18.09 -10.52 -6.39
C PRO A 16 -18.18 -10.64 -7.92
N ILE A 17 -18.61 -9.57 -8.58
CA ILE A 17 -18.57 -9.47 -10.04
C ILE A 17 -17.09 -9.55 -10.46
N PRO A 18 -16.69 -10.53 -11.30
CA PRO A 18 -15.31 -10.63 -11.75
C PRO A 18 -14.90 -9.35 -12.48
N ARG A 19 -13.87 -8.68 -11.99
CA ARG A 19 -13.22 -7.55 -12.67
C ARG A 19 -11.88 -8.01 -13.19
N ALA A 20 -11.49 -7.51 -14.36
CA ALA A 20 -10.15 -7.73 -14.88
C ALA A 20 -9.12 -7.28 -13.82
N PRO A 21 -8.05 -8.07 -13.58
CA PRO A 21 -7.03 -7.71 -12.61
C PRO A 21 -6.33 -6.43 -13.06
N LEU A 22 -6.06 -5.53 -12.11
CA LEU A 22 -5.14 -4.42 -12.35
C LEU A 22 -3.73 -4.97 -12.47
N LEU A 23 -3.04 -4.60 -13.54
CA LEU A 23 -1.64 -4.95 -13.78
C LEU A 23 -0.72 -3.85 -13.27
N GLY A 24 0.57 -4.17 -13.10
CA GLY A 24 1.57 -3.18 -12.66
C GLY A 24 1.67 -1.96 -13.58
N ASP A 25 1.44 -2.14 -14.88
CA ASP A 25 1.41 -1.03 -15.85
C ASP A 25 0.17 -0.15 -15.72
N ASP A 26 -0.97 -0.72 -15.32
CA ASP A 26 -2.19 0.06 -15.02
C ASP A 26 -1.94 0.96 -13.81
N ILE A 27 -1.32 0.41 -12.76
CA ILE A 27 -0.97 1.17 -11.55
C ILE A 27 -0.06 2.35 -11.88
N VAL A 28 0.95 2.15 -12.72
CA VAL A 28 1.82 3.26 -13.12
C VAL A 28 1.13 4.26 -14.00
N THR A 29 0.24 3.82 -14.88
CA THR A 29 -0.57 4.73 -15.69
C THR A 29 -1.43 5.61 -14.79
N ILE A 30 -2.11 5.03 -13.80
CA ILE A 30 -2.93 5.74 -12.81
C ILE A 30 -2.06 6.74 -12.02
N VAL A 31 -0.99 6.27 -11.37
CA VAL A 31 -0.11 7.12 -10.55
C VAL A 31 0.49 8.26 -11.37
N SER A 32 0.92 7.98 -12.60
CA SER A 32 1.48 9.00 -13.49
C SER A 32 0.43 10.04 -13.92
N ALA A 33 -0.82 9.62 -14.14
CA ALA A 33 -1.91 10.53 -14.46
C ALA A 33 -2.21 11.47 -13.28
N VAL A 34 -2.32 10.93 -12.04
CA VAL A 34 -2.56 11.74 -10.84
C VAL A 34 -1.43 12.76 -10.65
N ARG A 35 -0.16 12.33 -10.76
CA ARG A 35 1.02 13.21 -10.65
C ARG A 35 1.00 14.40 -11.62
N ARG A 36 0.50 14.21 -12.83
CA ARG A 36 0.41 15.27 -13.85
C ARG A 36 -0.80 16.20 -13.64
N ALA A 37 -1.86 15.71 -13.00
CA ALA A 37 -3.10 16.45 -12.86
C ALA A 37 -3.14 17.37 -11.62
N VAL A 38 -2.33 17.07 -10.60
CA VAL A 38 -2.36 17.86 -9.36
C VAL A 38 -1.65 19.21 -9.51
N THR A 39 -2.29 20.25 -8.98
CA THR A 39 -1.76 21.60 -8.92
C THR A 39 -2.03 22.18 -7.53
N GLY A 40 -1.07 22.93 -7.00
CA GLY A 40 -1.15 23.52 -5.66
C GLY A 40 -0.72 22.55 -4.55
N TRP A 41 -0.19 23.15 -3.49
CA TRP A 41 0.52 22.42 -2.43
C TRP A 41 -0.32 21.34 -1.75
N ALA A 42 -1.56 21.65 -1.37
CA ALA A 42 -2.42 20.69 -0.66
C ALA A 42 -2.75 19.45 -1.52
N ALA A 43 -3.08 19.63 -2.80
CA ALA A 43 -3.35 18.53 -3.72
C ALA A 43 -2.10 17.66 -3.96
N GLU A 44 -0.95 18.31 -4.03
CA GLU A 44 0.36 17.67 -4.13
C GLU A 44 0.72 16.81 -2.91
N VAL A 45 0.30 17.21 -1.71
CA VAL A 45 0.45 16.41 -0.47
C VAL A 45 -0.42 15.15 -0.54
N TYR A 46 -1.69 15.30 -0.93
CA TYR A 46 -2.61 14.16 -1.07
C TYR A 46 -2.15 13.18 -2.14
N GLU A 47 -1.67 13.67 -3.29
CA GLU A 47 -1.13 12.80 -4.33
C GLU A 47 0.05 11.97 -3.84
N ARG A 48 1.00 12.58 -3.12
CA ARG A 48 2.16 11.85 -2.60
C ARG A 48 1.74 10.73 -1.66
N ARG A 49 0.76 10.98 -0.78
CA ARG A 49 0.19 9.97 0.12
C ARG A 49 -0.49 8.85 -0.65
N ASP A 50 -1.39 9.19 -1.55
CA ASP A 50 -2.24 8.23 -2.24
C ASP A 50 -1.40 7.37 -3.20
N SER A 51 -0.43 7.98 -3.91
CA SER A 51 0.57 7.26 -4.71
C SER A 51 1.38 6.28 -3.87
N ALA A 52 1.83 6.67 -2.67
CA ALA A 52 2.57 5.78 -1.78
C ALA A 52 1.70 4.58 -1.33
N LEU A 53 0.46 4.83 -0.92
CA LEU A 53 -0.48 3.78 -0.51
C LEU A 53 -0.78 2.79 -1.64
N ILE A 54 -1.01 3.30 -2.86
CA ILE A 54 -1.30 2.45 -4.02
C ILE A 54 -0.09 1.57 -4.37
N LEU A 55 1.11 2.15 -4.46
CA LEU A 55 2.31 1.42 -4.89
C LEU A 55 2.78 0.42 -3.84
N VAL A 56 2.83 0.82 -2.56
CA VAL A 56 3.16 -0.07 -1.45
C VAL A 56 2.11 -1.18 -1.35
N GLY A 57 0.82 -0.81 -1.40
CA GLY A 57 -0.29 -1.75 -1.31
C GLY A 57 -0.29 -2.80 -2.41
N PHE A 58 -0.03 -2.38 -3.65
CA PHE A 58 -0.03 -3.25 -4.81
C PHE A 58 1.17 -4.21 -4.82
N GLU A 59 2.39 -3.68 -4.73
CA GLU A 59 3.63 -4.48 -4.81
C GLU A 59 3.82 -5.38 -3.58
N GLY A 60 3.40 -4.90 -2.41
CA GLY A 60 3.42 -5.71 -1.18
C GLY A 60 2.21 -6.60 -0.98
N ALA A 61 1.28 -6.64 -1.94
CA ALA A 61 0.02 -7.37 -1.83
C ALA A 61 -0.67 -7.16 -0.46
N PHE A 62 -0.72 -5.91 0.00
CA PHE A 62 -1.35 -5.58 1.27
C PHE A 62 -2.85 -5.47 1.13
N TRP A 63 -3.55 -5.93 2.16
CA TRP A 63 -4.97 -5.67 2.28
C TRP A 63 -5.25 -4.29 2.87
N ARG A 64 -6.46 -3.79 2.61
CA ARG A 64 -6.90 -2.48 3.12
C ARG A 64 -6.75 -2.36 4.64
N SER A 65 -7.14 -3.39 5.38
CA SER A 65 -7.03 -3.41 6.85
C SER A 65 -5.58 -3.39 7.33
N GLU A 66 -4.65 -3.99 6.58
CA GLU A 66 -3.22 -3.99 6.90
C GLU A 66 -2.62 -2.59 6.69
N LEU A 67 -2.94 -1.94 5.57
CA LEU A 67 -2.49 -0.57 5.27
C LEU A 67 -3.02 0.45 6.27
N VAL A 68 -4.28 0.31 6.71
CA VAL A 68 -4.89 1.22 7.69
C VAL A 68 -4.27 1.06 9.08
N ALA A 69 -3.80 -0.13 9.44
CA ALA A 69 -3.14 -0.38 10.72
C ALA A 69 -1.65 0.01 10.74
N LEU A 70 -1.06 0.32 9.58
CA LEU A 70 0.36 0.58 9.43
C LEU A 70 0.75 1.95 9.99
N ASN A 71 1.79 1.99 10.82
CA ASN A 71 2.41 3.24 11.29
C ASN A 71 3.76 3.46 10.61
N CYS A 72 4.23 4.71 10.57
CA CYS A 72 5.56 5.03 9.99
C CYS A 72 6.70 4.25 10.67
N GLY A 73 6.60 3.97 11.98
CA GLY A 73 7.60 3.18 12.72
C GLY A 73 7.58 1.68 12.41
N ASP A 74 6.61 1.18 11.64
CA ASP A 74 6.61 -0.20 11.16
C ASP A 74 7.42 -0.37 9.86
N ILE A 75 7.96 0.72 9.31
CA ILE A 75 8.72 0.72 8.05
C ILE A 75 10.22 0.85 8.37
N SER A 76 10.98 -0.19 8.04
CA SER A 76 12.44 -0.20 8.11
C SER A 76 13.01 0.13 6.74
N VAL A 77 13.87 1.13 6.67
CA VAL A 77 14.50 1.56 5.41
C VAL A 77 15.90 0.96 5.30
N HIS A 78 16.15 0.22 4.22
CA HIS A 78 17.44 -0.35 3.89
C HIS A 78 18.00 0.37 2.65
N ARG A 79 19.16 1.03 2.79
CA ARG A 79 19.71 1.91 1.73
C ARG A 79 19.89 1.24 0.37
N LEU A 80 20.22 -0.05 0.36
CA LEU A 80 20.50 -0.82 -0.86
C LEU A 80 19.37 -1.80 -1.19
N ASP A 81 18.66 -2.27 -0.18
CA ASP A 81 17.73 -3.40 -0.31
C ASP A 81 16.26 -2.97 -0.41
N GLY A 82 15.93 -1.70 -0.14
CA GLY A 82 14.56 -1.17 -0.26
C GLY A 82 13.93 -0.85 1.08
N ILE A 83 12.66 -1.23 1.27
CA ILE A 83 11.95 -1.04 2.54
C ILE A 83 11.33 -2.35 3.02
N ASP A 84 11.42 -2.61 4.32
CA ASP A 84 10.75 -3.71 4.99
C ASP A 84 9.58 -3.17 5.80
N ILE A 85 8.42 -3.79 5.65
CA ILE A 85 7.18 -3.37 6.32
C ILE A 85 6.75 -4.46 7.29
N ARG A 86 6.73 -4.13 8.58
CA ARG A 86 6.29 -5.03 9.65
C ARG A 86 4.79 -4.91 9.88
N LEU A 87 4.05 -5.93 9.50
CA LEU A 87 2.64 -6.10 9.84
C LEU A 87 2.52 -6.66 11.25
N ARG A 88 1.77 -5.96 12.11
CA ARG A 88 1.43 -6.41 13.46
C ARG A 88 0.35 -7.49 13.46
N GLN A 89 -0.54 -7.45 12.47
CA GLN A 89 -1.55 -8.46 12.20
C GLN A 89 -1.73 -8.54 10.68
N SER A 90 -1.75 -9.76 10.14
CA SER A 90 -2.16 -10.03 8.76
C SER A 90 -3.56 -10.65 8.77
N LYS A 91 -4.35 -10.47 7.71
CA LYS A 91 -5.70 -11.05 7.69
C LYS A 91 -5.73 -12.58 7.44
N THR A 92 -4.63 -13.22 7.05
CA THR A 92 -4.48 -14.69 7.05
C THR A 92 -3.90 -15.18 8.37
N ASP A 93 -3.36 -14.28 9.16
CA ASP A 93 -2.68 -14.57 10.41
C ASP A 93 -3.70 -14.60 11.55
N GLN A 94 -4.41 -15.73 11.63
CA GLN A 94 -5.40 -15.99 12.67
C GLN A 94 -4.76 -16.09 14.07
N GLU A 95 -3.46 -16.32 14.15
CA GLU A 95 -2.69 -16.43 15.41
C GLU A 95 -2.04 -15.11 15.85
N GLY A 96 -1.99 -14.10 14.98
CA GLY A 96 -1.46 -12.77 15.30
C GLY A 96 0.07 -12.71 15.40
N ALA A 97 0.79 -13.61 14.74
CA ALA A 97 2.25 -13.63 14.71
C ALA A 97 2.87 -12.40 14.00
N GLY A 98 2.09 -11.71 13.18
CA GLY A 98 2.57 -10.65 12.30
C GLY A 98 3.34 -11.19 11.10
N ALA A 99 3.73 -10.30 10.19
CA ALA A 99 4.52 -10.65 9.01
C ALA A 99 5.45 -9.50 8.64
N VAL A 100 6.61 -9.79 8.03
CA VAL A 100 7.46 -8.78 7.40
C VAL A 100 7.36 -8.94 5.90
N LYS A 101 7.04 -7.85 5.19
CA LYS A 101 7.02 -7.81 3.73
C LYS A 101 8.15 -6.90 3.24
N ALA A 102 9.11 -7.49 2.54
CA ALA A 102 10.22 -6.78 1.92
C ALA A 102 9.78 -6.23 0.55
N LEU A 103 10.07 -4.95 0.31
CA LEU A 103 9.80 -4.24 -0.94
C LEU A 103 11.12 -3.72 -1.51
N PRO A 104 11.74 -4.47 -2.44
CA PRO A 104 13.04 -4.12 -2.97
C PRO A 104 12.99 -2.91 -3.89
N PHE A 105 14.14 -2.26 -4.07
CA PHE A 105 14.30 -1.32 -5.17
C PHE A 105 14.16 -2.06 -6.51
N THR A 106 13.18 -1.66 -7.31
CA THR A 106 12.99 -2.23 -8.65
C THR A 106 13.72 -1.37 -9.67
N THR A 107 14.60 -1.99 -10.46
CA THR A 107 15.43 -1.32 -11.48
C THR A 107 14.61 -0.71 -12.61
N SER A 108 13.38 -1.20 -12.82
CA SER A 108 12.52 -0.88 -13.96
C SER A 108 11.58 0.30 -13.73
N ARG A 109 11.46 0.82 -12.49
CA ARG A 109 10.39 1.74 -12.16
C ARG A 109 10.87 2.84 -11.21
N PRO A 110 11.23 4.05 -11.70
CA PRO A 110 11.57 5.18 -10.84
C PRO A 110 10.41 5.62 -9.92
N SER A 111 9.20 5.09 -10.13
CA SER A 111 8.03 5.21 -9.27
C SER A 111 7.74 3.95 -8.44
N GLY A 112 8.75 3.13 -8.11
CA GLY A 112 8.56 1.95 -7.25
C GLY A 112 8.16 2.29 -5.80
N PRO A 113 7.80 1.28 -4.99
CA PRO A 113 7.31 1.49 -3.62
C PRO A 113 8.28 2.26 -2.72
N PRO A 114 9.60 1.94 -2.68
CA PRO A 114 10.54 2.71 -1.88
C PRO A 114 10.57 4.19 -2.25
N CYS A 115 10.65 4.51 -3.55
CA CYS A 115 10.66 5.89 -4.05
C CYS A 115 9.38 6.66 -3.69
N ALA A 116 8.22 6.03 -3.80
CA ALA A 116 6.95 6.64 -3.44
C ALA A 116 6.82 6.88 -1.93
N HIS A 117 7.26 5.91 -1.12
CA HIS A 117 7.34 6.07 0.33
C HIS A 117 8.24 7.26 0.71
N PHE A 118 9.45 7.37 0.15
CA PHE A 118 10.34 8.50 0.44
C PHE A 118 9.75 9.85 0.01
N ARG A 119 9.02 9.89 -1.11
CA ARG A 119 8.37 11.11 -1.59
C ARG A 119 7.24 11.56 -0.64
N TRP A 120 6.53 10.61 -0.03
CA TRP A 120 5.55 10.89 1.02
C TRP A 120 6.21 11.32 2.34
N ALA A 121 7.27 10.61 2.77
CA ALA A 121 7.96 10.90 4.03
C ALA A 121 8.56 12.31 4.10
N GLN A 122 8.94 12.90 2.95
CA GLN A 122 9.43 14.29 2.86
C GLN A 122 8.38 15.35 3.22
N VAL A 123 7.09 15.00 3.20
CA VAL A 123 6.00 15.93 3.57
C VAL A 123 5.75 15.93 5.08
N GLY A 124 6.06 14.82 5.75
CA GLY A 124 5.90 14.69 7.20
C GLY A 124 7.02 15.40 7.98
N PRO A 125 6.85 15.57 9.31
CA PRO A 125 7.95 16.00 10.17
C PRO A 125 9.12 15.01 10.07
N PRO A 126 10.38 15.45 10.18
CA PRO A 126 11.53 14.56 10.05
C PRO A 126 11.44 13.45 11.11
N SER A 127 11.23 12.22 10.67
CA SER A 127 11.39 11.04 11.52
C SER A 127 12.87 10.90 11.86
N THR A 128 13.18 10.74 13.15
CA THR A 128 14.54 10.52 13.67
C THR A 128 15.27 9.47 12.81
N PRO A 129 16.50 9.72 12.33
CA PRO A 129 17.21 8.78 11.49
C PRO A 129 17.40 7.44 12.22
N PRO A 130 17.37 6.29 11.51
CA PRO A 130 17.69 5.01 12.12
C PRO A 130 19.09 5.08 12.72
N THR A 131 19.18 4.79 14.02
CA THR A 131 20.47 4.62 14.68
C THR A 131 21.08 3.33 14.13
N VAL A 132 22.04 3.48 13.23
CA VAL A 132 22.87 2.36 12.78
C VAL A 132 23.84 2.07 13.93
N PRO A 133 23.84 0.87 14.55
CA PRO A 133 24.86 0.53 15.52
C PRO A 133 26.22 0.46 14.84
N GLY A 134 27.17 1.27 15.35
CA GLY A 134 28.58 1.29 15.01
C GLY A 134 29.37 1.78 16.20
#